data_AF-A0A2C9ZI01-F1
#
_entry.id   AF-A0A2C9ZI01-F1
#
_cell.length_a   1.000
_cell.length_b   1.000
_cell.length_c   1.000
_cell.angle_alpha   90.00
_cell.angle_beta   90.00
_cell.angle_gamma   90.00
#
_symmetry.space_group_name_H-M   'P 1'
#
loop_
_entity.id
_entity.type
_entity.pdbx_description
1 polymer ?
#
loop_
_entity_poly.entity_id
_entity_poly.type
_entity_poly.pdbx_seq_one_letter_code
_entity_poly.pdbx_strand_id
1 'polypeptide(L)'
;MCRPESPITTSNKALRELQEWLREMRNRTGLGYRALSVRAGCHATTLQRAASGDTVPKLQTVLSYARACDASPEETTSVEARPL
;
A
#
# COMPACT_ATOMS: atom_id res chain seq x y z
N MET A 1 13.55 7.19 -11.90
CA MET A 1 12.26 7.92 -11.97
C MET A 1 11.11 6.96 -11.72
N CYS A 2 10.29 7.20 -10.70
CA CYS A 2 9.06 6.42 -10.50
C CYS A 2 8.04 6.85 -11.58
N ARG A 3 7.52 5.87 -12.32
CA ARG A 3 6.47 6.11 -13.33
C ARG A 3 5.26 6.77 -12.63
N PRO A 4 4.72 7.87 -13.17
CA PRO A 4 3.52 8.48 -12.60
C PRO A 4 2.38 7.46 -12.64
N GLU A 5 1.63 7.41 -11.54
CA GLU A 5 0.49 6.51 -11.45
C GLU A 5 -0.61 6.96 -12.40
N SER A 6 -1.25 5.99 -13.07
CA SER A 6 -2.39 6.28 -13.93
C SER A 6 -3.49 7.01 -13.15
N PRO A 7 -4.23 7.92 -13.80
CA PRO A 7 -5.37 8.57 -13.18
C PRO A 7 -6.42 7.54 -12.76
N ILE A 8 -7.06 7.78 -11.61
CA ILE A 8 -8.18 6.96 -11.14
C ILE A 8 -9.38 7.26 -12.03
N THR A 9 -9.75 6.30 -12.88
CA THR A 9 -10.84 6.41 -13.87
C THR A 9 -12.22 6.00 -13.33
N THR A 10 -12.27 5.55 -12.08
CA THR A 10 -13.50 5.06 -11.45
C THR A 10 -14.55 6.17 -11.25
N SER A 11 -15.80 5.90 -11.63
CA SER A 11 -16.95 6.81 -11.44
C SER A 11 -17.57 6.72 -10.05
N ASN A 12 -17.21 5.71 -9.26
CA ASN A 12 -17.69 5.53 -7.89
C ASN A 12 -16.85 6.39 -6.93
N LYS A 13 -17.51 7.36 -6.28
CA LYS A 13 -16.88 8.30 -5.35
C LYS A 13 -16.19 7.61 -4.18
N ALA A 14 -16.84 6.64 -3.53
CA ALA A 14 -16.28 5.92 -2.39
C ALA A 14 -15.04 5.11 -2.77
N LEU A 15 -15.04 4.50 -3.96
CA LEU A 15 -13.90 3.75 -4.46
C LEU A 15 -12.73 4.67 -4.82
N ARG A 16 -13.00 5.85 -5.39
CA ARG A 16 -12.01 6.89 -5.63
C ARG A 16 -11.35 7.36 -4.34
N GLU A 17 -12.14 7.71 -3.32
CA GLU A 17 -11.63 8.14 -2.01
C GLU A 17 -10.75 7.06 -1.38
N LEU A 18 -11.16 5.79 -1.46
CA LEU A 18 -10.35 4.66 -0.99
C LEU A 18 -9.01 4.57 -1.72
N GLN A 19 -9.00 4.72 -3.05
CA GLN A 19 -7.79 4.62 -3.86
C GLN A 19 -6.83 5.79 -3.61
N GLU A 20 -7.36 7.00 -3.49
CA GLU A 20 -6.60 8.19 -3.10
C GLU A 20 -5.98 8.01 -1.72
N TRP A 21 -6.75 7.51 -0.75
CA TRP A 21 -6.26 7.21 0.60
C TRP A 21 -5.13 6.17 0.62
N LEU A 22 -5.23 5.10 -0.19
CA LEU A 22 -4.17 4.10 -0.33
C LEU A 22 -2.88 4.67 -0.94
N ARG A 23 -2.99 5.57 -1.92
CA ARG A 23 -1.83 6.26 -2.53
C ARG A 23 -1.15 7.17 -1.51
N GLU A 24 -1.95 7.93 -0.75
CA GLU A 24 -1.45 8.82 0.30
C GLU A 24 -0.71 8.04 1.38
N MET A 25 -1.31 6.96 1.89
CA MET A 25 -0.68 6.08 2.88
C MET A 25 0.69 5.55 2.42
N ARG A 26 0.80 5.11 1.17
CA ARG A 26 2.10 4.70 0.62
C ARG A 26 3.06 5.87 0.49
N ASN A 27 2.62 7.01 -0.02
CA ASN A 27 3.47 8.18 -0.15
C ASN A 27 4.08 8.59 1.21
N ARG A 28 3.30 8.51 2.30
CA ARG A 28 3.78 8.73 3.67
C ARG A 28 4.91 7.76 4.09
N THR A 29 4.87 6.51 3.63
CA THR A 29 5.95 5.55 3.92
C THR A 29 7.23 5.76 3.09
N GLY A 30 7.15 6.49 1.97
CA GLY A 30 8.24 6.60 1.00
C GLY A 30 8.59 5.29 0.26
N LEU A 31 7.82 4.21 0.46
CA LEU A 31 8.11 2.90 -0.13
C LEU A 31 7.49 2.76 -1.53
N GLY A 32 8.24 2.14 -2.44
CA GLY A 32 7.71 1.68 -3.73
C GLY A 32 6.87 0.41 -3.57
N TYR A 33 6.04 0.09 -4.58
CA TYR A 33 5.18 -1.10 -4.58
C TYR A 33 5.92 -2.42 -4.32
N ARG A 34 7.18 -2.54 -4.76
CA ARG A 34 7.98 -3.75 -4.51
C ARG A 34 8.35 -3.89 -3.02
N ALA A 35 8.80 -2.83 -2.37
CA ALA A 35 9.09 -2.86 -0.94
C ALA A 35 7.80 -3.09 -0.13
N LEU A 36 6.72 -2.41 -0.50
CA LEU A 36 5.41 -2.59 0.14
C LEU A 36 4.87 -4.02 -0.04
N SER A 37 5.13 -4.67 -1.18
CA SER A 37 4.70 -6.05 -1.47
C SER A 37 5.30 -7.07 -0.51
N VAL A 38 6.58 -6.92 -0.17
CA VAL A 38 7.28 -7.78 0.80
C VAL A 38 6.63 -7.65 2.18
N ARG A 39 6.31 -6.41 2.59
CA ARG A 39 5.70 -6.15 3.90
C ARG A 39 4.22 -6.53 3.99
N ALA A 40 3.47 -6.37 2.90
CA ALA A 40 2.06 -6.73 2.81
C ALA A 40 1.83 -8.24 2.61
N GLY A 41 2.88 -9.01 2.30
CA GLY A 41 2.76 -10.42 1.92
C GLY A 41 1.91 -10.64 0.67
N CYS A 42 1.82 -9.63 -0.20
CA CYS A 42 0.96 -9.62 -1.38
C CYS A 42 1.78 -9.21 -2.61
N HIS A 43 1.44 -9.69 -3.81
CA HIS A 43 2.14 -9.29 -5.04
C HIS A 43 2.07 -7.77 -5.29
N ALA A 44 3.18 -7.17 -5.73
CA ALA A 44 3.27 -5.75 -6.08
C ALA A 44 2.22 -5.33 -7.13
N THR A 45 1.92 -6.21 -8.09
CA THR A 45 0.88 -5.98 -9.11
C THR A 45 -0.52 -5.91 -8.52
N THR A 46 -0.80 -6.67 -7.45
CA THR A 46 -2.06 -6.62 -6.70
C THR A 46 -2.21 -5.29 -5.97
N LEU A 47 -1.14 -4.81 -5.33
CA LEU A 47 -1.13 -3.50 -4.67
C LEU A 47 -1.30 -2.36 -5.67
N GLN A 48 -0.62 -2.46 -6.83
CA GLN A 48 -0.74 -1.47 -7.89
C GLN A 48 -2.17 -1.42 -8.46
N ARG A 49 -2.82 -2.56 -8.68
CA ARG A 49 -4.23 -2.62 -9.11
C ARG A 49 -5.19 -2.07 -8.05
N ALA A 50 -4.94 -2.35 -6.77
CA ALA A 50 -5.75 -1.82 -5.68
C ALA A 50 -5.72 -0.29 -5.63
N ALA A 51 -4.59 0.31 -5.98
CA ALA A 51 -4.41 1.76 -6.04
C ALA A 51 -4.67 2.37 -7.44
N SER A 52 -4.94 1.58 -8.49
CA SER A 52 -4.97 2.10 -9.87
C SER A 52 -6.27 2.80 -10.26
N GLY A 53 -7.40 2.49 -9.62
CA GLY A 53 -8.70 2.95 -10.12
C GLY A 53 -9.49 1.94 -10.93
N ASP A 54 -8.81 0.91 -11.43
CA ASP A 54 -9.30 0.04 -12.49
C ASP A 54 -10.16 -1.13 -11.98
N THR A 55 -9.95 -1.54 -10.74
CA THR A 55 -10.67 -2.68 -10.14
C THR A 55 -11.05 -2.37 -8.70
N VAL A 56 -12.16 -2.96 -8.23
CA VAL A 56 -12.52 -2.97 -6.81
C VAL A 56 -11.60 -3.95 -6.07
N PRO A 57 -10.71 -3.48 -5.18
CA PRO A 57 -9.84 -4.38 -4.43
C PRO A 57 -10.65 -5.19 -3.41
N LYS A 58 -10.21 -6.41 -3.14
CA LYS A 58 -10.76 -7.21 -2.04
C LYS A 58 -10.44 -6.55 -0.71
N LEU A 59 -11.34 -6.67 0.26
CA LEU A 59 -11.15 -6.14 1.62
C LEU A 59 -9.81 -6.61 2.23
N GLN A 60 -9.44 -7.88 2.04
CA GLN A 60 -8.17 -8.42 2.52
C GLN A 60 -6.95 -7.69 1.93
N THR A 61 -6.97 -7.32 0.64
CA THR A 61 -5.89 -6.56 0.01
C THR A 61 -5.76 -5.17 0.62
N VAL A 62 -6.89 -4.49 0.86
CA VAL A 62 -6.92 -3.16 1.48
C VAL A 62 -6.36 -3.22 2.91
N LEU A 63 -6.76 -4.22 3.69
CA LEU A 63 -6.26 -4.40 5.07
C LEU A 63 -4.76 -4.71 5.11
N SER A 64 -4.28 -5.62 4.26
CA SER A 64 -2.83 -5.91 4.17
C SER A 64 -2.03 -4.69 3.73
N TYR A 65 -2.55 -3.90 2.79
CA TYR A 65 -1.93 -2.66 2.34
C TYR A 65 -1.84 -1.65 3.50
N ALA A 66 -2.96 -1.40 4.19
CA ALA A 66 -3.01 -0.46 5.31
C ALA A 66 -2.02 -0.86 6.43
N ARG A 67 -2.00 -2.13 6.84
CA ARG A 67 -1.03 -2.66 7.83
C ARG A 67 0.42 -2.49 7.34
N ALA A 68 0.66 -2.75 6.06
CA ALA A 68 1.96 -2.57 5.44
C ALA A 68 2.35 -1.11 5.21
N CYS A 69 1.43 -0.16 5.36
CA CYS A 69 1.76 1.25 5.44
C CYS A 69 2.01 1.68 6.89
N ASP A 70 1.20 1.20 7.84
CA ASP A 70 1.17 1.65 9.24
C ASP A 70 2.39 1.23 10.09
N ALA A 71 2.84 -0.02 9.98
CA ALA A 71 4.10 -0.55 10.56
C ALA A 71 5.41 0.12 10.04
N SER A 72 5.49 1.44 10.07
CA SER A 72 6.55 2.33 9.56
C SER A 72 7.97 1.74 9.70
N PRO A 73 8.92 2.03 8.78
CA PRO A 73 10.25 1.43 8.80
C PRO A 73 11.02 1.62 10.13
N GLU A 74 10.63 2.61 10.92
CA GLU A 74 11.12 2.91 12.27
C GLU A 74 10.80 1.79 13.30
N GLU A 75 9.81 0.93 13.03
CA GLU A 75 9.28 -0.04 14.00
C GLU A 75 9.90 -1.45 13.86
N THR A 76 10.66 -1.72 12.80
CA THR A 76 11.30 -3.04 12.59
C THR A 76 12.70 -3.15 13.24
N THR A 77 13.27 -2.07 13.77
CA THR A 77 14.58 -2.13 14.45
C THR A 77 14.52 -2.38 15.96
N SER A 78 13.35 -2.54 16.57
CA SER A 78 13.23 -2.68 18.05
C SER A 78 12.80 -4.05 18.58
N VAL A 79 12.77 -5.11 17.76
CA VAL A 79 12.40 -6.47 18.23
C VAL A 79 13.48 -7.55 18.13
N GLU A 80 14.69 -7.24 17.70
CA GLU A 80 15.84 -8.18 17.80
C GLU A 80 17.06 -7.53 18.47
N ALA A 81 17.03 -7.42 19.80
CA ALA A 81 18.23 -7.47 20.67
C ALA A 81 17.82 -7.39 22.15
N ARG A 82 17.21 -8.45 22.68
CA ARG A 82 17.34 -8.78 24.10
C ARG A 82 18.06 -10.12 24.20
N PRO A 83 19.38 -10.15 24.45
CA PRO A 83 20.05 -11.39 24.77
C PRO A 83 19.60 -11.79 26.18
N LEU A 84 19.25 -13.08 26.34
CA LEU A 84 19.29 -13.76 27.63
C LEU A 84 20.71 -14.32 27.82
#